data_AF-A0A969T9S9-F1
#
_entry.id   AF-A0A969T9S9-F1
#
_cell.length_a   1.000
_cell.length_b   1.000
_cell.length_c   1.000
_cell.angle_alpha   90.00
_cell.angle_beta   90.00
_cell.angle_gamma   90.00
#
_symmetry.space_group_name_H-M   'P 1'
#
loop_
_entity.id
_entity.type
_entity.pdbx_description
1 polymer ?
#
loop_
_entity_poly.entity_id
_entity_poly.type
_entity_poly.pdbx_seq_one_letter_code
_entity_poly.pdbx_strand_id
1 'polypeptide(L)'
;MLVGLASHSERDRVTLLIDTTGISEEDANLLLSGVVMNLLMEEDIDVSENLEISLVGQLAPIQWDALKAHLQGRIVLDCENEQAIAQTGFDDIPTFLLDQRR
;
A
#
# COMPACT_ATOMS: atom_id res chain seq x y z
N MET A 1 2.26 -2.91 10.04
CA MET A 1 1.92 -1.95 8.96
C MET A 1 0.47 -2.12 8.51
N LEU A 2 0.11 -3.21 7.81
CA LEU A 2 -1.27 -3.39 7.30
C LEU A 2 -2.34 -3.47 8.41
N VAL A 3 -2.00 -3.93 9.62
CA VAL A 3 -2.91 -3.94 10.79
C VAL A 3 -3.60 -2.58 11.01
N GLY A 4 -2.86 -1.46 10.93
CA GLY A 4 -3.44 -0.13 11.18
C GLY A 4 -4.51 0.27 10.17
N LEU A 5 -4.35 -0.14 8.91
CA LEU A 5 -5.37 0.07 7.86
C LEU A 5 -6.51 -0.94 7.97
N ALA A 6 -6.15 -2.19 8.21
CA ALA A 6 -7.09 -3.29 8.32
C ALA A 6 -8.02 -3.17 9.54
N SER A 7 -7.60 -2.48 10.59
CA SER A 7 -8.43 -2.18 11.76
C SER A 7 -9.14 -0.82 11.68
N HIS A 8 -8.99 -0.08 10.59
CA HIS A 8 -9.64 1.23 10.43
C HIS A 8 -11.15 1.08 10.18
N SER A 9 -11.95 1.93 10.82
CA SER A 9 -13.42 1.85 10.74
C SER A 9 -13.99 2.11 9.34
N GLU A 10 -13.23 2.78 8.48
CA GLU A 10 -13.58 3.06 7.08
C GLU A 10 -12.75 2.26 6.06
N ARG A 11 -12.16 1.13 6.47
CA ARG A 11 -11.31 0.30 5.59
C ARG A 11 -11.97 -0.10 4.26
N ASP A 12 -13.29 -0.33 4.27
CA ASP A 12 -14.07 -0.68 3.07
C ASP A 12 -14.17 0.47 2.04
N ARG A 13 -13.74 1.67 2.40
CA ARG A 13 -13.74 2.88 1.54
C ARG A 13 -12.34 3.26 1.08
N VAL A 14 -11.33 2.48 1.45
CA VAL A 14 -9.93 2.74 1.15
C VAL A 14 -9.42 1.65 0.21
N THR A 15 -8.79 2.07 -0.89
CA THR A 15 -8.00 1.18 -1.74
C THR A 15 -6.53 1.43 -1.48
N LEU A 16 -5.81 0.39 -1.05
CA LEU A 16 -4.36 0.45 -0.90
C LEU A 16 -3.70 0.11 -2.22
N LEU A 17 -2.89 1.05 -2.74
CA LEU A 17 -2.06 0.83 -3.91
C LEU A 17 -0.63 0.51 -3.46
N ILE A 18 -0.06 -0.59 -3.96
CA ILE A 18 1.32 -0.99 -3.67
C ILE A 18 2.12 -0.97 -4.97
N ASP A 19 3.14 -0.12 -5.04
CA ASP A 19 4.08 -0.12 -6.15
C ASP A 19 5.01 -1.33 -6.05
N THR A 20 4.93 -2.19 -7.05
CA THR A 20 5.75 -3.41 -7.16
C THR A 20 6.78 -3.30 -8.28
N THR A 21 7.07 -2.08 -8.76
CA THR A 21 8.06 -1.83 -9.80
C THR A 21 9.42 -2.47 -9.44
N GLY A 22 9.91 -3.35 -10.32
CA GLY A 22 11.17 -4.08 -10.12
C GLY A 22 11.02 -5.42 -9.39
N ILE A 23 9.80 -5.78 -8.96
CA ILE A 23 9.45 -7.09 -8.41
C ILE A 23 8.58 -7.82 -9.44
N SER A 24 8.76 -9.13 -9.58
CA SER A 24 7.87 -9.92 -10.44
C SER A 24 6.46 -9.95 -9.84
N GLU A 25 5.43 -10.04 -10.69
CA GLU A 25 4.05 -10.15 -10.22
C GLU A 25 3.85 -11.38 -9.32
N GLU A 26 4.52 -12.49 -9.64
CA GLU A 26 4.50 -13.72 -8.84
C GLU A 26 5.09 -13.49 -7.44
N ASP A 27 6.29 -12.89 -7.35
CA ASP A 27 6.94 -12.61 -6.07
C ASP A 27 6.13 -11.61 -5.23
N ALA A 28 5.56 -10.58 -5.87
CA ALA A 28 4.75 -9.59 -5.19
C ALA A 28 3.46 -10.20 -4.62
N ASN A 29 2.79 -11.06 -5.39
CA ASN A 29 1.60 -11.79 -4.93
C ASN A 29 1.93 -12.78 -3.81
N LEU A 30 3.07 -13.48 -3.89
CA LEU A 30 3.52 -14.39 -2.82
C LEU A 30 3.82 -13.64 -1.53
N LEU A 31 4.51 -12.49 -1.62
CA LEU A 31 4.78 -11.63 -0.47
C LEU A 31 3.47 -11.14 0.15
N LEU A 32 2.54 -10.61 -0.66
CA LEU A 32 1.25 -10.12 -0.19
C LEU A 32 0.46 -11.23 0.49
N SER A 33 0.41 -12.42 -0.10
CA SER A 33 -0.28 -13.59 0.46
C SER A 33 0.29 -13.98 1.83
N GLY A 34 1.62 -13.94 1.98
CA GLY A 34 2.28 -14.18 3.26
C GLY A 34 1.89 -13.17 4.33
N VAL A 35 1.82 -11.87 3.97
CA VAL A 35 1.38 -10.82 4.90
C VAL A 35 -0.10 -10.99 5.26
N VAL A 36 -0.98 -11.23 4.29
CA VAL A 36 -2.41 -11.48 4.51
C VAL A 36 -2.62 -12.68 5.43
N MET A 37 -1.90 -13.79 5.20
CA MET A 37 -1.99 -14.98 6.03
C MET A 37 -1.47 -14.74 7.45
N ASN A 38 -0.38 -13.97 7.60
CA ASN A 38 0.10 -13.57 8.92
C ASN A 38 -0.98 -12.76 9.66
N LEU A 39 -1.57 -11.74 9.04
CA LEU A 39 -2.65 -10.96 9.66
C LEU A 39 -3.83 -11.82 10.10
N LEU A 40 -4.21 -12.80 9.29
CA LEU A 40 -5.31 -13.71 9.63
C LEU A 40 -4.95 -14.63 10.80
N MET A 41 -3.72 -15.15 10.85
CA MET A 41 -3.33 -16.15 11.85
C MET A 41 -2.80 -15.58 13.16
N GLU A 42 -2.02 -14.50 13.10
CA GLU A 42 -1.38 -13.88 14.28
C GLU A 42 -2.25 -12.78 14.89
N GLU A 43 -2.98 -12.02 14.07
CA GLU A 43 -3.75 -10.85 14.52
C GLU A 43 -5.27 -11.10 14.52
N ASP A 44 -5.75 -12.26 14.04
CA ASP A 44 -7.18 -12.57 13.87
C ASP A 44 -7.91 -11.55 12.97
N ILE A 45 -7.18 -10.97 12.01
CA ILE A 45 -7.69 -9.96 11.08
C ILE A 45 -7.84 -10.58 9.69
N ASP A 46 -9.08 -10.71 9.23
CA ASP A 46 -9.37 -10.98 7.83
C ASP A 46 -9.38 -9.67 7.02
N VAL A 47 -8.40 -9.53 6.13
CA VAL A 47 -8.29 -8.40 5.19
C VAL A 47 -8.92 -8.70 3.83
N SER A 48 -9.24 -9.97 3.53
CA SER A 48 -9.70 -10.40 2.21
C SER A 48 -11.09 -9.90 1.84
N GLU A 49 -11.92 -9.59 2.85
CA GLU A 49 -13.31 -9.15 2.64
C GLU A 49 -13.49 -7.63 2.71
N ASN A 50 -12.50 -6.87 3.18
CA ASN A 50 -12.72 -5.49 3.65
C ASN A 50 -11.69 -4.46 3.20
N LEU A 51 -10.48 -4.87 2.81
CA LEU A 51 -9.46 -3.94 2.36
C LEU A 51 -9.10 -4.26 0.90
N GLU A 52 -9.47 -3.36 -0.01
CA GLU A 52 -9.08 -3.51 -1.41
C GLU A 52 -7.59 -3.20 -1.56
N ILE A 53 -6.81 -4.16 -2.04
CA ILE A 53 -5.38 -4.01 -2.30
C ILE A 53 -5.14 -4.21 -3.79
N SER A 54 -4.55 -3.20 -4.44
CA SER A 54 -4.15 -3.30 -5.84
C SER A 54 -2.65 -3.12 -5.97
N LEU A 55 -2.02 -4.09 -6.62
CA LEU A 55 -0.61 -4.04 -6.98
C LEU A 55 -0.48 -3.23 -8.27
N VAL A 56 0.23 -2.11 -8.21
CA VAL A 56 0.52 -1.29 -9.38
C VAL A 56 1.95 -1.56 -9.82
N GLY A 57 2.10 -2.30 -10.91
CA GLY A 57 3.40 -2.59 -11.52
C GLY A 57 3.69 -1.62 -12.66
N GLN A 58 4.95 -1.13 -12.75
CA GLN A 58 5.51 -0.31 -13.84
C GLN A 58 4.50 0.61 -14.53
N LEU A 59 3.83 1.47 -13.76
CA LEU A 59 2.98 2.50 -14.34
C LEU A 59 3.85 3.48 -15.13
N ALA A 60 3.42 3.78 -16.36
CA ALA A 60 4.04 4.84 -17.15
C ALA A 60 3.80 6.21 -16.48
N PRO A 61 4.64 7.23 -16.73
CA PRO A 61 4.49 8.55 -16.13
C PRO A 61 3.07 9.15 -16.26
N ILE A 62 2.43 8.97 -17.43
CA ILE A 62 1.07 9.46 -17.66
C ILE A 62 0.01 8.75 -16.81
N GLN A 63 0.23 7.47 -16.47
CA GLN A 63 -0.68 6.72 -15.60
C GLN A 63 -0.50 7.14 -14.15
N TRP A 64 0.73 7.46 -13.74
CA TRP A 64 1.02 8.07 -12.44
C TRP A 64 0.37 9.45 -12.30
N ASP A 65 0.44 10.30 -13.33
CA ASP A 65 -0.22 11.60 -13.34
C ASP A 65 -1.74 11.47 -13.20
N ALA A 66 -2.35 10.50 -13.90
CA ALA A 66 -3.77 10.21 -13.78
C ALA A 66 -4.13 9.74 -12.36
N LEU A 67 -3.31 8.87 -11.76
CA LEU A 67 -3.50 8.38 -10.40
C LEU A 67 -3.32 9.48 -9.35
N LYS A 68 -2.40 10.44 -9.57
CA LYS A 68 -2.11 11.54 -8.63
C LYS A 68 -3.39 12.26 -8.17
N ALA A 69 -4.33 12.49 -9.07
CA ALA A 69 -5.59 13.17 -8.78
C ALA A 69 -6.54 12.37 -7.85
N HIS A 70 -6.31 11.07 -7.70
CA HIS A 70 -7.16 10.17 -6.92
C HIS A 70 -6.49 9.67 -5.62
N LEU A 71 -5.17 9.86 -5.49
CA LEU A 71 -4.42 9.52 -4.28
C LEU A 71 -4.78 10.48 -3.15
N GLN A 72 -5.28 9.93 -2.05
CA GLN A 72 -5.64 10.70 -0.86
C GLN A 72 -4.49 10.84 0.14
N GLY A 73 -3.47 9.99 0.01
CA GLY A 73 -2.37 9.92 0.96
C GLY A 73 -1.25 9.00 0.52
N ARG A 74 -0.04 9.24 1.05
CA ARG A 74 1.09 8.31 1.02
C ARG A 74 1.34 7.79 2.43
N ILE A 75 1.62 6.51 2.55
CA ILE A 75 2.02 5.88 3.81
C ILE A 75 3.54 5.82 3.86
N VAL A 76 4.12 6.37 4.92
CA VAL A 76 5.57 6.40 5.17
C VAL A 76 5.98 5.11 5.89
N LEU A 77 7.09 4.50 5.45
CA LEU A 77 7.64 3.24 5.94
C LEU A 77 9.13 3.33 6.22
N ASP A 78 9.58 2.57 7.22
CA ASP A 78 10.97 2.58 7.67
C ASP A 78 11.97 2.19 6.57
N CYS A 79 11.54 1.39 5.59
CA CYS A 79 12.35 0.91 4.47
C CYS A 79 11.73 1.25 3.11
N GLU A 80 11.35 2.52 2.89
CA GLU A 80 10.79 2.97 1.63
C GLU A 80 11.85 3.27 0.55
N ASN A 81 11.47 3.10 -0.72
CA ASN A 81 12.35 3.39 -1.85
C ASN A 81 12.35 4.90 -2.14
N GLU A 82 13.17 5.66 -1.40
CA GLU A 82 13.28 7.12 -1.52
C GLU A 82 13.57 7.60 -2.95
N GLN A 83 14.37 6.84 -3.70
CA GLN A 83 14.69 7.17 -5.10
C GLN A 83 13.48 7.06 -6.01
N ALA A 84 12.66 6.02 -5.85
CA ALA A 84 11.41 5.87 -6.60
C ALA A 84 10.42 6.98 -6.22
N ILE A 85 10.29 7.29 -4.92
CA ILE A 85 9.39 8.34 -4.43
C ILE A 85 9.75 9.69 -5.03
N ALA A 86 11.02 10.08 -5.02
CA ALA A 86 11.48 11.34 -5.61
C ALA A 86 11.15 11.47 -7.11
N GLN A 87 11.00 10.35 -7.82
CA GLN A 87 10.67 10.33 -9.25
C GLN A 87 9.15 10.41 -9.52
N THR A 88 8.31 10.16 -8.51
CA THR A 88 6.84 10.21 -8.66
C THR A 88 6.26 11.62 -8.64
N GLY A 89 6.97 12.60 -8.07
CA GLY A 89 6.45 13.97 -7.93
C GLY A 89 5.24 14.07 -6.98
N PHE A 90 5.12 13.16 -6.01
CA PHE A 90 4.05 13.10 -5.01
C PHE A 90 4.32 13.94 -3.75
N ASP A 91 5.14 14.98 -3.86
CA ASP A 91 5.47 15.86 -2.73
C ASP A 91 4.25 16.61 -2.16
N ASP A 92 3.20 16.78 -2.97
CA ASP A 92 1.98 17.51 -2.60
C ASP A 92 0.93 16.63 -1.88
N ILE A 93 1.12 15.31 -1.84
CA ILE A 93 0.14 14.38 -1.26
C ILE A 93 0.38 14.26 0.26
N PRO A 94 -0.66 14.31 1.10
CA PRO A 94 -0.52 14.13 2.53
C PRO A 94 0.20 12.82 2.90
N THR A 95 1.19 12.91 3.78
CA THR A 95 1.91 11.74 4.29
C THR A 95 1.33 11.29 5.62
N PHE A 96 1.11 9.99 5.75
CA PHE A 96 0.63 9.34 6.96
C PHE A 96 1.71 8.43 7.52
N LEU A 97 2.03 8.63 8.79
CA LEU A 97 2.82 7.67 9.55
C LEU A 97 1.86 6.60 10.06
N LEU A 98 2.10 5.34 9.68
CA LEU A 98 1.43 4.24 10.34
C LEU A 98 2.04 4.09 11.73
N ASP A 99 1.33 4.61 12.72
CA ASP A 99 1.70 4.50 14.12
C ASP A 99 1.86 3.02 14.45
N GLN A 100 3.09 2.59 14.73
CA GLN A 100 3.36 1.25 15.24
C GLN A 100 2.89 1.23 16.69
N ARG A 101 1.59 1.00 16.89
CA ARG A 101 1.10 0.73 18.24
C ARG A 101 1.72 -0.57 18.71
N ARG A 102 2.48 -0.37 19.79
CA ARG A 102 3.27 -1.27 20.60
C ARG A 102 2.39 -2.16 21.49
#